data_AF-A0A7V9ISL0-F1
#
_entry.id   AF-A0A7V9ISL0-F1
#
_cell.length_a   1.000
_cell.length_b   1.000
_cell.length_c   1.000
_cell.angle_alpha   90.00
_cell.angle_beta   90.00
_cell.angle_gamma   90.00
#
_symmetry.space_group_name_H-M   'P 1'
#
loop_
_entity.id
_entity.type
_entity.pdbx_description
1 polymer ?
#
loop_
_entity_poly.entity_id
_entity_poly.type
_entity_poly.pdbx_seq_one_letter_code
_entity_poly.pdbx_strand_id
1 'polypeptide(L)'
;MKYEIPILQAMAGQCRAAAADSQAQTGALSTRINADVTTGWEAGSAQAFLTLYQQWQAAAQNVQQALLGIGSLLDQTATTVTETDAAIARGFSQAM
;
A
#
# COMPACT_ATOMS: atom_id res chain seq x y z
N MET A 1 14.58 0.81 20.87
CA MET A 1 13.76 1.87 20.27
C MET A 1 14.44 2.54 19.07
N LYS A 2 15.55 3.29 19.18
CA LYS A 2 16.18 3.92 17.99
C LYS A 2 16.66 2.96 16.89
N TYR A 3 17.07 1.73 17.22
CA TYR A 3 17.41 0.70 16.22
C TYR A 3 16.18 0.18 15.44
N GLU A 4 14.97 0.32 16.01
CA GLU A 4 13.72 -0.11 15.38
C GLU A 4 13.16 0.95 14.43
N ILE A 5 13.50 2.24 14.62
CA ILE A 5 13.07 3.34 13.73
C ILE A 5 13.52 3.10 12.28
N PRO A 6 14.80 2.79 11.97
CA PRO A 6 15.23 2.43 10.62
C PRO A 6 14.46 1.24 10.03
N ILE A 7 14.11 0.26 10.87
CA ILE A 7 13.35 -0.92 10.44
C ILE A 7 11.91 -0.50 10.07
N LEU A 8 11.26 0.31 10.89
CA LEU A 8 9.91 0.83 10.62
C LEU A 8 9.89 1.66 9.33
N GLN A 9 10.86 2.55 9.14
CA GLN A 9 10.98 3.37 7.93
C GLN A 9 11.27 2.52 6.68
N ALA A 10 12.14 1.51 6.80
CA ALA A 10 12.41 0.57 5.72
C ALA A 10 11.15 -0.21 5.33
N MET A 11 10.39 -0.71 6.31
CA MET A 11 9.13 -1.42 6.08
C MET A 11 8.08 -0.50 5.46
N ALA A 12 7.97 0.75 5.91
CA ALA A 12 7.10 1.75 5.31
C ALA A 12 7.43 1.99 3.83
N GLY A 13 8.72 2.10 3.50
CA GLY A 13 9.22 2.17 2.14
C GLY A 13 8.84 0.96 1.29
N GLN A 14 9.02 -0.25 1.84
CA GLN A 14 8.67 -1.50 1.16
C GLN A 14 7.16 -1.61 0.91
N CYS A 15 6.30 -1.24 1.87
CA CYS A 15 4.86 -1.23 1.67
C CYS A 15 4.43 -0.28 0.54
N ARG A 16 5.03 0.92 0.46
CA ARG A 16 4.78 1.86 -0.63
C ARG A 16 5.24 1.34 -1.99
N ALA A 17 6.42 0.73 -2.05
CA ALA A 17 6.93 0.13 -3.27
C ALA A 17 6.00 -1.01 -3.75
N ALA A 18 5.61 -1.91 -2.85
CA ALA A 18 4.67 -2.98 -3.16
C ALA A 18 3.30 -2.46 -3.63
N ALA A 19 2.83 -1.33 -3.08
CA ALA A 19 1.60 -0.69 -3.53
C ALA A 19 1.71 -0.18 -4.98
N ALA A 20 2.84 0.47 -5.31
CA ALA A 20 3.10 0.97 -6.66
C ALA A 20 3.23 -0.18 -7.68
N ASP A 21 3.96 -1.24 -7.33
CA ASP A 21 4.12 -2.42 -8.18
C ASP A 21 2.78 -3.12 -8.43
N SER A 22 1.96 -3.29 -7.37
CA SER A 22 0.62 -3.87 -7.48
C SER A 22 -0.30 -3.05 -8.39
N GLN A 23 -0.24 -1.71 -8.28
CA GLN A 23 -0.98 -0.81 -9.16
C GLN A 23 -0.54 -0.95 -10.62
N ALA A 24 0.77 -1.00 -10.87
CA ALA A 24 1.32 -1.12 -12.22
C ALA A 24 0.92 -2.45 -12.87
N GLN A 25 1.05 -3.57 -12.14
CA GLN A 25 0.65 -4.90 -12.63
C GLN A 25 -0.85 -4.97 -12.91
N THR A 26 -1.68 -4.46 -12.00
CA THR A 26 -3.14 -4.42 -12.16
C THR A 26 -3.54 -3.55 -13.36
N GLY A 27 -2.93 -2.38 -13.52
CA GLY A 27 -3.19 -1.48 -14.64
C GLY A 27 -2.81 -2.08 -16.00
N ALA A 28 -1.65 -2.74 -16.07
CA ALA A 28 -1.18 -3.42 -17.28
C ALA A 28 -2.12 -4.57 -17.68
N LEU A 29 -2.51 -5.42 -16.73
CA LEU A 29 -3.42 -6.53 -16.99
C LEU A 29 -4.83 -6.03 -17.37
N SER A 30 -5.32 -5.00 -16.68
CA SER A 30 -6.62 -4.37 -16.97
C SER A 30 -6.66 -3.83 -18.41
N THR A 31 -5.61 -3.13 -18.83
CA THR A 31 -5.48 -2.60 -20.19
C THR A 31 -5.53 -3.73 -21.23
N ARG A 32 -4.77 -4.81 -21.00
CA ARG A 32 -4.72 -5.95 -21.90
C ARG A 32 -6.06 -6.68 -22.00
N ILE A 33 -6.74 -6.88 -20.87
CA ILE A 33 -8.07 -7.50 -20.85
C ILE A 33 -9.09 -6.67 -21.67
N ASN A 34 -9.11 -5.35 -21.48
CA ASN A 34 -10.03 -4.47 -22.19
C ASN A 34 -9.71 -4.34 -23.69
N ALA A 35 -8.45 -4.54 -24.10
CA ALA A 35 -8.06 -4.53 -25.50
C ALA A 35 -8.38 -5.86 -26.21
N ASP A 36 -8.07 -6.99 -25.56
CA ASP A 36 -7.99 -8.29 -26.23
C ASP A 36 -9.20 -9.21 -25.96
N VAL A 37 -9.86 -9.08 -24.80
CA VAL A 37 -10.87 -10.06 -24.34
C VAL A 37 -12.29 -9.54 -24.57
N THR A 38 -12.54 -8.27 -24.31
CA THR A 38 -13.90 -7.70 -24.45
C THR A 38 -14.32 -7.48 -25.90
N THR A 39 -13.38 -7.57 -26.84
CA THR A 39 -13.61 -7.35 -28.26
C THR A 39 -14.16 -8.62 -28.90
N GLY A 40 -15.48 -8.67 -29.19
CA GLY A 40 -16.15 -9.82 -29.83
C GLY A 40 -16.79 -10.83 -28.88
N TRP A 41 -16.94 -10.47 -27.60
CA TRP A 41 -17.50 -11.35 -26.58
C TRP A 41 -19.03 -11.33 -26.56
N GLU A 42 -19.64 -11.98 -27.55
CA GLU A 42 -21.08 -12.20 -27.65
C GLU A 42 -21.43 -13.64 -27.24
N ALA A 43 -21.53 -13.94 -25.93
CA ALA A 43 -22.16 -15.16 -25.38
C ALA A 43 -22.30 -15.11 -23.84
N GLY A 44 -23.14 -15.99 -23.27
CA GLY A 44 -23.59 -16.01 -21.87
C GLY A 44 -22.51 -16.09 -20.77
N SER A 45 -21.23 -16.27 -21.09
CA SER A 45 -20.10 -16.17 -20.14
C SER A 45 -19.59 -14.74 -19.94
N ALA A 46 -19.95 -13.79 -20.80
CA ALA A 46 -19.48 -12.40 -20.74
C ALA A 46 -19.88 -11.71 -19.42
N GLN A 47 -21.11 -11.93 -18.95
CA GLN A 47 -21.58 -11.35 -17.69
C GLN A 47 -20.85 -11.92 -16.47
N ALA A 48 -20.60 -13.24 -16.46
CA ALA A 48 -19.90 -13.91 -15.37
C ALA A 48 -18.45 -13.41 -15.24
N PHE A 49 -17.77 -13.21 -16.36
CA PHE A 49 -16.45 -12.60 -16.35
C PHE A 49 -16.45 -11.14 -15.96
N LEU A 50 -17.36 -10.31 -16.50
CA LEU A 50 -17.42 -8.89 -16.12
C LEU A 50 -17.59 -8.75 -14.60
N THR A 51 -18.39 -9.63 -14.01
CA THR A 51 -18.54 -9.74 -12.55
C THR A 51 -17.22 -10.04 -11.86
N LEU A 52 -16.50 -11.09 -12.27
CA LEU A 52 -15.20 -11.45 -11.68
C LEU A 52 -14.12 -10.38 -11.92
N TYR A 53 -14.13 -9.75 -13.08
CA TYR A 53 -13.20 -8.70 -13.46
C TYR A 53 -13.38 -7.45 -12.60
N GLN A 54 -14.64 -7.04 -12.35
CA GLN A 54 -14.94 -5.94 -11.43
C GLN A 54 -14.54 -6.29 -9.98
N GLN A 55 -14.82 -7.51 -9.53
CA GLN A 55 -14.40 -7.98 -8.21
C GLN A 55 -12.88 -7.95 -8.05
N TRP A 56 -12.16 -8.41 -9.08
CA TRP A 56 -10.70 -8.38 -9.11
C TRP A 56 -10.16 -6.94 -9.04
N GLN A 57 -10.70 -6.02 -9.84
CA GLN A 57 -10.27 -4.61 -9.79
C GLN A 57 -10.48 -3.99 -8.41
N ALA A 58 -11.65 -4.21 -7.80
CA ALA A 58 -11.94 -3.71 -6.46
C ALA A 58 -10.98 -4.30 -5.42
N ALA A 59 -10.73 -5.61 -5.47
CA ALA A 59 -9.79 -6.27 -4.56
C ALA A 59 -8.36 -5.73 -4.73
N ALA A 60 -7.91 -5.49 -5.96
CA ALA A 60 -6.59 -4.94 -6.25
C ALA A 60 -6.42 -3.51 -5.68
N GLN A 61 -7.44 -2.66 -5.84
CA GLN A 61 -7.46 -1.33 -5.22
C GLN A 61 -7.41 -1.40 -3.69
N ASN A 62 -8.16 -2.32 -3.08
CA ASN A 62 -8.14 -2.51 -1.62
C ASN A 62 -6.75 -2.93 -1.12
N VAL A 63 -6.06 -3.82 -1.83
CA VAL A 63 -4.68 -4.24 -1.49
C VAL A 63 -3.73 -3.04 -1.57
N GLN A 64 -3.81 -2.25 -2.64
CA GLN A 64 -3.00 -1.04 -2.80
C GLN A 64 -3.21 -0.07 -1.63
N GLN A 65 -4.47 0.22 -1.29
CA GLN A 65 -4.81 1.14 -0.19
C GLN A 65 -4.34 0.60 1.16
N ALA A 66 -4.49 -0.70 1.41
CA ALA A 66 -4.01 -1.33 2.64
C ALA A 66 -2.49 -1.18 2.78
N LEU A 67 -1.72 -1.43 1.71
CA LEU A 67 -0.27 -1.26 1.71
C LEU A 67 0.15 0.19 1.96
N LEU A 68 -0.52 1.16 1.34
CA LEU A 68 -0.28 2.59 1.59
C LEU A 68 -0.61 2.97 3.04
N GLY A 69 -1.72 2.46 3.59
CA GLY A 69 -2.13 2.67 4.97
C GLY A 69 -1.12 2.11 5.97
N ILE A 70 -0.64 0.88 5.75
CA ILE A 70 0.40 0.26 6.56
C ILE A 70 1.67 1.11 6.54
N GLY A 71 2.11 1.55 5.35
CA GLY A 71 3.29 2.41 5.24
C GLY A 71 3.15 3.73 6.00
N SER A 72 1.98 4.36 5.93
CA SER A 72 1.68 5.59 6.69
C SER A 72 1.73 5.37 8.19
N LEU A 73 1.13 4.28 8.69
CA LEU A 73 1.14 3.95 10.12
C LEU A 73 2.55 3.67 10.65
N LEU A 74 3.39 3.00 9.85
CA LEU A 74 4.78 2.72 10.20
C LEU A 74 5.62 4.01 10.31
N ASP A 75 5.44 4.95 9.38
CA ASP A 75 6.12 6.27 9.45
C ASP A 75 5.64 7.12 10.62
N GLN A 76 4.33 7.12 10.90
CA GLN A 76 3.76 7.80 12.06
C GLN A 76 4.36 7.24 13.36
N THR A 77 4.44 5.91 13.46
CA THR A 77 5.03 5.24 14.62
C THR A 77 6.51 5.62 14.79
N ALA A 78 7.28 5.60 13.70
CA ALA A 78 8.68 6.02 13.71
C ALA A 78 8.87 7.49 14.18
N THR A 79 7.95 8.37 13.76
CA THR A 79 7.93 9.79 14.17
C THR A 79 7.64 9.92 15.66
N THR A 80 6.57 9.28 16.16
CA THR A 80 6.20 9.31 17.58
C THR A 80 7.32 8.81 18.49
N VAL A 81 8.01 7.73 18.11
CA VAL A 81 9.16 7.22 18.89
C VAL A 81 10.30 8.26 18.92
N THR A 82 10.61 8.89 17.79
CA THR A 82 11.65 9.93 17.70
C THR A 82 11.31 11.14 18.58
N GLU A 83 10.07 11.60 18.56
CA GLU A 83 9.61 12.73 19.37
C GLU A 83 9.63 12.41 20.87
N THR A 84 9.25 11.18 21.23
CA THR A 84 9.29 10.69 22.61
C THR A 84 10.72 10.70 23.15
N ASP A 85 11.68 10.16 22.38
CA ASP A 85 13.10 10.16 22.74
C ASP A 85 13.63 11.60 22.90
N ALA A 86 13.24 12.52 22.01
CA ALA A 86 13.64 13.93 22.09
C ALA A 86 13.03 14.67 23.30
N ALA A 87 11.78 14.35 23.68
CA ALA A 87 11.14 14.91 24.87
C ALA A 87 11.86 14.49 26.15
N ILE A 88 12.22 13.21 26.26
CA ILE A 88 12.98 12.67 27.41
C ILE A 88 14.34 13.37 27.53
N ALA A 89 15.09 13.48 26.42
CA ALA A 89 16.39 14.16 26.41
C ALA A 89 16.31 15.62 26.89
N ARG A 90 15.26 16.35 26.47
CA ARG A 90 15.01 17.73 26.94
C ARG A 90 14.70 17.78 28.44
N GLY A 91 13.88 16.86 28.95
CA GLY A 91 13.56 16.78 30.38
C GLY A 91 14.80 16.55 31.26
N PHE A 92 15.71 15.67 30.83
CA PHE A 92 16.99 15.47 31.53
C PHE A 92 17.91 16.70 31.50
N SER A 93 17.95 17.43 30.38
CA SER A 93 18.77 18.65 30.26
C SER A 93 18.28 19.83 31.10
N GLN A 94 17.01 19.83 31.52
CA GLN A 94 16.41 20.88 32.35
C GLN A 94 16.47 20.58 33.86
N ALA A 95 16.75 19.33 34.22
CA ALA A 95 16.85 18.87 35.61
C ALA A 95 18.29 18.87 36.16
N MET A 96 19.28 19.19 35.31
CA MET A 96 20.69 19.46 35.67
C MET A 96 20.96 20.96 35.65
#